data_AF-A0A959YZ29-F1
#
_entry.id   AF-A0A959YZ29-F1
#
_cell.length_a   1.000
_cell.length_b   1.000
_cell.length_c   1.000
_cell.angle_alpha   90.00
_cell.angle_beta   90.00
_cell.angle_gamma   90.00
#
_symmetry.space_group_name_H-M   'P 1'
#
loop_
_entity.id
_entity.type
_entity.pdbx_description
1 polymer ?
#
loop_
_entity_poly.entity_id
_entity_poly.type
_entity_poly.pdbx_seq_one_letter_code
_entity_poly.pdbx_strand_id
1 'polypeptide(L)'
;MQALALLTLLFATRHTSAQPTNSWTILHYAAGSNSSEVDLLSDIQEMMDGKLAEGYELIVLIDRTPGHSEDSTTLGENFTDTRLYRITHHGYERLHGGTELAQVRADRPVDLGMGDAQVLKQFVRFGKQHFPAEHYLLVLRSHGNGVGMCPDHESGTEDRLFPGEISDVLTAEESVDILGLDVCSMAGLENLYEWRPGNGSFSADLVIASAPLSGA
;
A
#
# COMPACT_ATOMS: atom_id res chain seq x y z
N MET A 1 5.67 51.21 -25.19
CA MET A 1 4.89 49.95 -25.21
C MET A 1 5.53 49.01 -24.20
N GLN A 2 4.96 48.94 -22.99
CA GLN A 2 5.43 48.03 -21.93
C GLN A 2 4.65 46.72 -22.04
N ALA A 3 5.37 45.60 -22.11
CA ALA A 3 4.81 44.26 -22.09
C ALA A 3 4.45 43.89 -20.64
N LEU A 4 3.18 43.56 -20.41
CA LEU A 4 2.67 43.08 -19.14
C LEU A 4 2.87 41.56 -19.12
N ALA A 5 3.80 41.07 -18.29
CA ALA A 5 3.96 39.64 -18.04
C ALA A 5 2.87 39.19 -17.06
N LEU A 6 1.95 38.33 -17.53
CA LEU A 6 0.92 37.73 -16.71
C LEU A 6 1.53 36.53 -15.97
N LEU A 7 1.81 36.70 -14.67
CA LEU A 7 2.29 35.64 -13.81
C LEU A 7 1.08 34.81 -13.33
N THR A 8 0.81 33.68 -13.97
CA THR A 8 -0.16 32.69 -13.48
C THR A 8 0.45 31.94 -12.29
N LEU A 9 0.05 32.29 -11.07
CA LEU A 9 0.26 31.44 -9.90
C LEU A 9 -0.61 30.19 -10.05
N LEU A 10 0.00 29.03 -10.32
CA LEU A 10 -0.63 27.74 -10.04
C LEU A 10 -0.66 27.56 -8.53
N PHE A 11 -1.83 27.77 -7.91
CA PHE A 11 -2.09 27.24 -6.59
C PHE A 11 -2.26 25.72 -6.72
N ALA A 12 -1.28 24.96 -6.22
CA ALA A 12 -1.49 23.54 -5.94
C ALA A 12 -2.52 23.47 -4.80
N THR A 13 -3.79 23.25 -5.15
CA THR A 13 -4.83 22.97 -4.16
C THR A 13 -4.51 21.64 -3.51
N ARG A 14 -4.04 21.66 -2.27
CA ARG A 14 -4.06 20.48 -1.42
C ARG A 14 -5.53 20.10 -1.24
N HIS A 15 -6.00 19.08 -1.95
CA HIS A 15 -7.29 18.47 -1.68
C HIS A 15 -7.15 17.58 -0.44
N THR A 16 -7.01 18.20 0.72
CA THR A 16 -7.34 17.52 1.98
C THR A 16 -8.85 17.62 2.12
N SER A 17 -9.58 16.74 1.43
CA SER A 17 -11.00 16.56 1.70
C SER A 17 -11.11 16.05 3.13
N ALA A 18 -11.70 16.85 4.02
CA ALA A 18 -11.97 16.40 5.38
C ALA A 18 -12.94 15.22 5.29
N GLN A 19 -12.46 14.03 5.67
CA GLN A 19 -13.28 12.84 5.69
C GLN A 19 -14.44 13.01 6.69
N PRO A 20 -15.58 12.32 6.48
CA PRO A 20 -16.69 12.35 7.43
C PRO A 20 -16.27 11.76 8.79
N THR A 21 -17.08 12.01 9.82
CA THR A 21 -16.94 11.35 11.14
C THR A 21 -17.04 9.84 10.99
N ASN A 22 -16.25 9.06 11.73
CA ASN A 22 -16.13 7.60 11.62
C ASN A 22 -15.64 7.13 10.23
N SER A 23 -14.70 7.89 9.65
CA SER A 23 -14.09 7.60 8.36
C SER A 23 -13.01 6.53 8.42
N TRP A 24 -12.79 5.87 7.28
CA TRP A 24 -11.79 4.84 7.10
C TRP A 24 -10.80 5.21 5.99
N THR A 25 -9.53 4.87 6.20
CA THR A 25 -8.54 4.81 5.13
C THR A 25 -8.02 3.38 5.05
N ILE A 26 -8.20 2.75 3.88
CA ILE A 26 -7.66 1.44 3.55
C ILE A 26 -6.33 1.65 2.82
N LEU A 27 -5.29 1.03 3.34
CA LEU A 27 -3.93 1.06 2.82
C LEU A 27 -3.60 -0.34 2.30
N HIS A 28 -3.50 -0.49 0.98
CA HIS A 28 -3.24 -1.76 0.33
C HIS A 28 -1.81 -1.79 -0.22
N TYR A 29 -0.95 -2.54 0.47
CA TYR A 29 0.47 -2.71 0.14
C TYR A 29 0.62 -3.96 -0.72
N ALA A 30 0.76 -3.74 -2.03
CA ALA A 30 0.66 -4.77 -3.06
C ALA A 30 2.06 -5.08 -3.62
N ALA A 31 2.74 -6.07 -3.01
CA ALA A 31 4.09 -6.47 -3.42
C ALA A 31 4.00 -7.50 -4.55
N GLY A 32 3.97 -7.01 -5.80
CA GLY A 32 3.68 -7.78 -7.01
C GLY A 32 4.92 -8.25 -7.78
N SER A 33 6.13 -8.00 -7.28
CA SER A 33 7.39 -8.36 -7.97
C SER A 33 7.76 -9.84 -7.81
N ASN A 34 6.75 -10.69 -8.04
CA ASN A 34 6.77 -12.14 -7.96
C ASN A 34 5.54 -12.71 -8.70
N SER A 35 5.36 -14.03 -8.68
CA SER A 35 4.30 -14.68 -9.46
C SER A 35 2.85 -14.34 -9.06
N SER A 36 2.61 -13.63 -7.95
CA SER A 36 1.27 -13.21 -7.54
C SER A 36 0.77 -11.94 -8.25
N GLU A 37 1.58 -11.32 -9.12
CA GLU A 37 1.24 -10.08 -9.83
C GLU A 37 -0.11 -10.15 -10.57
N VAL A 38 -0.39 -11.29 -11.23
CA VAL A 38 -1.62 -11.47 -12.01
C VAL A 38 -2.86 -11.40 -11.12
N ASP A 39 -2.83 -12.09 -9.97
CA ASP A 39 -3.93 -12.10 -9.02
C ASP A 39 -4.09 -10.74 -8.36
N LEU A 40 -2.98 -10.10 -8.00
CA LEU A 40 -2.95 -8.76 -7.42
C LEU A 40 -3.61 -7.71 -8.34
N LEU A 41 -3.37 -7.78 -9.65
CA LEU A 41 -4.03 -6.91 -10.62
C LEU A 41 -5.52 -7.23 -10.76
N SER A 42 -5.93 -8.49 -10.65
CA SER A 42 -7.34 -8.86 -10.56
C SER A 42 -7.98 -8.29 -9.30
N ASP A 43 -7.33 -8.39 -8.15
CA ASP A 43 -7.78 -7.82 -6.87
C ASP A 43 -7.97 -6.31 -6.98
N ILE A 44 -7.07 -5.59 -7.67
CA ILE A 44 -7.22 -4.15 -7.92
C ILE A 44 -8.42 -3.82 -8.81
N GLN A 45 -8.68 -4.64 -9.83
CA GLN A 45 -9.88 -4.49 -10.65
C GLN A 45 -11.15 -4.69 -9.82
N GLU A 46 -11.19 -5.74 -8.99
CA GLU A 46 -12.30 -6.00 -8.07
C GLU A 46 -12.48 -4.88 -7.04
N MET A 47 -11.38 -4.30 -6.54
CA MET A 47 -11.42 -3.13 -5.66
C MET A 47 -12.05 -1.90 -6.34
N MET A 48 -11.74 -1.65 -7.61
CA MET A 48 -12.37 -0.57 -8.39
C MET A 48 -13.88 -0.78 -8.56
N ASP A 49 -14.29 -2.03 -8.81
CA ASP A 49 -15.69 -2.40 -8.96
C ASP A 49 -16.46 -2.41 -7.64
N GLY A 50 -15.77 -2.72 -6.53
CA GLY A 50 -16.31 -2.71 -5.17
C GLY A 50 -16.33 -1.34 -4.48
N LYS A 51 -15.61 -0.33 -5.01
CA LYS A 51 -15.53 1.03 -4.44
C LYS A 51 -16.79 1.86 -4.69
N LEU A 52 -17.91 1.40 -4.13
CA LEU A 52 -19.24 2.01 -4.33
C LEU A 52 -19.54 3.15 -3.35
N ALA A 53 -18.90 3.16 -2.18
CA ALA A 53 -19.17 4.14 -1.12
C ALA A 53 -18.08 5.23 -1.06
N GLU A 54 -18.48 6.47 -0.79
CA GLU A 54 -17.57 7.61 -0.61
C GLU A 54 -16.98 7.71 0.81
N GLY A 55 -17.51 6.96 1.78
CA GLY A 55 -17.15 7.07 3.21
C GLY A 55 -15.78 6.52 3.62
N TYR A 56 -14.96 6.11 2.66
CA TYR A 56 -13.60 5.65 2.91
C TYR A 56 -12.67 5.94 1.73
N GLU A 57 -11.39 6.07 2.04
CA GLU A 57 -10.30 6.16 1.07
C GLU A 57 -9.66 4.80 0.86
N LEU A 58 -9.21 4.51 -0.36
CA LEU A 58 -8.50 3.29 -0.70
C LEU A 58 -7.24 3.66 -1.48
N ILE A 59 -6.10 3.47 -0.83
CA ILE A 59 -4.78 3.84 -1.34
C ILE A 59 -3.98 2.55 -1.59
N VAL A 60 -3.45 2.42 -2.80
CA VAL A 60 -2.68 1.25 -3.22
C VAL A 60 -1.26 1.68 -3.54
N LEU A 61 -0.27 1.11 -2.85
CA LEU A 61 1.12 1.10 -3.31
C LEU A 61 1.36 -0.26 -3.95
N ILE A 62 1.66 -0.27 -5.24
CA ILE A 62 1.88 -1.48 -6.03
C ILE A 62 3.26 -1.45 -6.65
N ASP A 63 3.95 -2.59 -6.59
CA ASP A 63 5.17 -2.84 -7.34
C ASP A 63 4.97 -3.96 -8.34
N ARG A 64 5.61 -3.86 -9.50
CA ARG A 64 5.46 -4.79 -10.63
C ARG A 64 6.80 -5.01 -11.30
N THR A 65 7.00 -6.22 -11.81
CA THR A 65 8.27 -6.63 -12.43
C THR A 65 8.07 -7.26 -13.81
N PRO A 66 9.06 -7.22 -14.73
CA PRO A 66 8.95 -7.96 -15.98
C PRO A 66 8.82 -9.48 -15.75
N GLY A 67 7.97 -10.14 -16.55
CA GLY A 67 7.94 -11.60 -16.65
C GLY A 67 6.88 -12.31 -15.80
N HIS A 68 6.05 -11.58 -15.04
CA HIS A 68 4.90 -12.15 -14.33
C HIS A 68 3.56 -11.77 -14.95
N SER A 69 3.39 -10.52 -15.39
CA SER A 69 2.22 -10.10 -16.18
C SER A 69 2.62 -9.08 -17.25
N GLU A 70 1.81 -9.01 -18.31
CA GLU A 70 1.90 -7.97 -19.35
C GLU A 70 0.65 -7.07 -19.35
N ASP A 71 -0.12 -7.09 -18.25
CA ASP A 71 -1.35 -6.31 -18.15
C ASP A 71 -1.07 -4.82 -18.33
N SER A 72 -1.81 -4.23 -19.26
CA SER A 72 -1.81 -2.79 -19.54
C SER A 72 -3.20 -2.17 -19.36
N THR A 73 -4.14 -2.92 -18.77
CA THR A 73 -5.56 -2.56 -18.76
C THR A 73 -6.03 -2.12 -17.39
N THR A 74 -5.74 -2.89 -16.34
CA THR A 74 -6.20 -2.62 -14.97
C THR A 74 -5.74 -1.24 -14.49
N LEU A 75 -4.47 -0.91 -14.70
CA LEU A 75 -3.87 0.37 -14.31
C LEU A 75 -3.37 1.19 -15.52
N GLY A 76 -3.92 0.90 -16.71
CA GLY A 76 -3.77 1.68 -17.95
C GLY A 76 -2.39 1.63 -18.62
N GLU A 77 -1.43 0.90 -18.05
CA GLU A 77 -0.08 0.74 -18.61
C GLU A 77 0.55 -0.56 -18.09
N ASN A 78 1.34 -1.22 -18.93
CA ASN A 78 2.21 -2.32 -18.49
C ASN A 78 3.53 -1.77 -17.95
N PHE A 79 3.53 -1.44 -16.67
CA PHE A 79 4.68 -0.84 -15.99
C PHE A 79 5.45 -1.89 -15.18
N THR A 80 6.71 -1.57 -14.91
CA THR A 80 7.68 -2.44 -14.24
C THR A 80 8.43 -1.64 -13.16
N ASP A 81 7.67 -0.89 -12.37
CA ASP A 81 8.13 0.04 -11.35
C ASP A 81 7.08 0.12 -10.22
N THR A 82 7.46 0.75 -9.10
CA THR A 82 6.56 1.00 -7.98
C THR A 82 5.73 2.27 -8.17
N ARG A 83 4.44 2.15 -7.93
CA ARG A 83 3.44 3.18 -8.18
C ARG A 83 2.43 3.30 -7.05
N LEU A 84 1.94 4.51 -6.84
CA LEU A 84 0.98 4.84 -5.79
C LEU A 84 -0.31 5.37 -6.41
N TYR A 85 -1.44 4.81 -6.01
CA TYR A 85 -2.75 5.11 -6.58
C TYR A 85 -3.78 5.35 -5.49
N ARG A 86 -4.73 6.23 -5.77
CA ARG A 86 -6.02 6.27 -5.08
C ARG A 86 -7.05 5.55 -5.93
N ILE A 87 -7.71 4.55 -5.38
CA ILE A 87 -8.79 3.84 -6.04
C ILE A 87 -10.09 4.62 -5.87
N THR A 88 -10.79 4.82 -6.98
CA THR A 88 -12.08 5.51 -7.04
C THR A 88 -13.14 4.56 -7.62
N HIS A 89 -14.40 4.98 -7.61
CA HIS A 89 -15.48 4.17 -8.19
C HIS A 89 -15.22 3.95 -9.69
N HIS A 90 -15.02 2.69 -10.08
CA HIS A 90 -14.67 2.29 -11.46
C HIS A 90 -13.42 2.97 -12.04
N GLY A 91 -12.43 3.30 -11.20
CA GLY A 91 -11.20 3.89 -11.71
C GLY A 91 -10.14 4.15 -10.64
N TYR A 92 -9.14 4.93 -11.02
CA TYR A 92 -8.03 5.29 -10.14
C TYR A 92 -7.46 6.66 -10.48
N GLU A 93 -6.76 7.25 -9.52
CA GLU A 93 -5.95 8.44 -9.67
C GLU A 93 -4.50 8.11 -9.33
N ARG A 94 -3.55 8.46 -10.21
CA ARG A 94 -2.11 8.30 -9.94
C ARG A 94 -1.66 9.38 -8.96
N LEU A 95 -1.05 8.97 -7.85
CA LEU A 95 -0.58 9.88 -6.81
C LEU A 95 0.94 10.09 -6.87
N HIS A 96 1.39 11.18 -6.22
CA HIS A 96 2.78 11.41 -5.85
C HIS A 96 2.98 11.04 -4.38
N GLY A 97 4.12 10.45 -4.03
CA GLY A 97 4.38 9.96 -2.67
C GLY A 97 4.66 11.03 -1.59
N GLY A 98 4.50 12.31 -1.91
CA GLY A 98 4.70 13.39 -0.95
C GLY A 98 6.13 13.43 -0.38
N THR A 99 6.25 13.76 0.90
CA THR A 99 7.54 13.75 1.62
C THR A 99 7.91 12.37 2.15
N GLU A 100 6.91 11.52 2.39
CA GLU A 100 7.04 10.22 3.04
C GLU A 100 7.59 9.17 2.05
N LEU A 101 7.12 9.21 0.81
CA LEU A 101 7.54 8.36 -0.31
C LEU A 101 8.07 9.24 -1.46
N ALA A 102 9.00 10.16 -1.18
CA ALA A 102 9.46 11.18 -2.13
C ALA A 102 10.05 10.63 -3.45
N GLN A 103 10.42 9.35 -3.47
CA GLN A 103 10.92 8.69 -4.67
C GLN A 103 9.78 8.35 -5.65
N VAL A 104 8.57 8.09 -5.16
CA VAL A 104 7.39 7.77 -5.96
C VAL A 104 6.83 9.03 -6.62
N ARG A 105 7.04 9.12 -7.94
CA ARG A 105 6.65 10.28 -8.73
C ARG A 105 6.07 9.83 -10.07
N ALA A 106 5.14 10.61 -10.61
CA ALA A 106 4.53 10.31 -11.90
C ALA A 106 5.48 10.53 -13.10
N ASP A 107 6.60 11.23 -12.93
CA ASP A 107 7.50 11.65 -14.01
C ASP A 107 8.71 10.74 -14.23
N ARG A 108 8.91 9.71 -13.40
CA ARG A 108 10.02 8.75 -13.52
C ARG A 108 9.70 7.43 -12.81
N PRO A 109 10.24 6.31 -13.31
CA PRO A 109 10.14 5.03 -12.62
C PRO A 109 10.95 5.05 -11.33
N VAL A 110 10.50 4.28 -10.34
CA VAL A 110 11.22 3.96 -9.11
C VAL A 110 10.90 2.52 -8.78
N ASP A 111 11.88 1.77 -8.30
CA ASP A 111 11.68 0.46 -7.70
C ASP A 111 11.92 0.66 -6.19
N LEU A 112 10.88 0.44 -5.40
CA LEU A 112 10.96 0.40 -3.95
C LEU A 112 11.06 -1.06 -3.54
N GLY A 113 12.10 -1.42 -2.79
CA GLY A 113 12.22 -2.76 -2.21
C GLY A 113 11.01 -3.06 -1.32
N MET A 114 10.01 -3.78 -1.84
CA MET A 114 8.75 -4.01 -1.15
C MET A 114 8.89 -4.99 0.02
N GLY A 115 10.01 -5.71 0.07
CA GLY A 115 10.47 -6.50 1.22
C GLY A 115 10.98 -5.68 2.41
N ASP A 116 11.25 -4.37 2.25
CA ASP A 116 11.84 -3.50 3.28
C ASP A 116 10.76 -2.88 4.19
N ALA A 117 10.83 -3.14 5.50
CA ALA A 117 9.87 -2.60 6.47
C ALA A 117 9.89 -1.06 6.55
N GLN A 118 10.95 -0.38 6.13
CA GLN A 118 10.99 1.09 6.02
C GLN A 118 10.07 1.60 4.91
N VAL A 119 9.94 0.89 3.79
CA VAL A 119 9.01 1.24 2.71
C VAL A 119 7.57 1.10 3.22
N LEU A 120 7.27 0.01 3.93
CA LEU A 120 5.97 -0.17 4.57
C LEU A 120 5.65 0.96 5.57
N LYS A 121 6.60 1.31 6.43
CA LYS A 121 6.47 2.43 7.38
C LYS A 121 6.16 3.75 6.67
N GLN A 122 6.90 4.05 5.60
CA GLN A 122 6.71 5.26 4.81
C GLN A 122 5.33 5.29 4.14
N PHE A 123 4.85 4.15 3.63
CA PHE A 123 3.53 4.04 3.05
C PHE A 123 2.40 4.26 4.07
N VAL A 124 2.50 3.68 5.26
CA VAL A 124 1.52 3.90 6.33
C VAL A 124 1.49 5.37 6.74
N ARG A 125 2.66 6.01 6.89
CA ARG A 125 2.77 7.44 7.19
C ARG A 125 2.17 8.31 6.08
N PHE A 126 2.44 7.97 4.82
CA PHE A 126 1.83 8.65 3.68
C PHE A 126 0.30 8.60 3.77
N GLY A 127 -0.25 7.41 3.99
CA GLY A 127 -1.68 7.19 4.15
C GLY A 127 -2.29 8.07 5.25
N LYS A 128 -1.73 7.99 6.46
CA LYS A 128 -2.18 8.76 7.63
C LYS A 128 -2.07 10.28 7.44
N GLN A 129 -1.05 10.75 6.73
CA GLN A 129 -0.79 12.18 6.56
C GLN A 129 -1.66 12.81 5.45
N HIS A 130 -1.84 12.12 4.33
CA HIS A 130 -2.52 12.67 3.16
C HIS A 130 -4.01 12.28 3.09
N PHE A 131 -4.37 11.16 3.72
CA PHE A 131 -5.73 10.64 3.82
C PHE A 131 -6.09 10.36 5.28
N PRO A 132 -6.12 11.40 6.15
CA PRO A 132 -6.42 11.23 7.56
C PRO A 132 -7.85 10.72 7.75
N ALA A 133 -7.96 9.65 8.52
CA ALA A 133 -9.21 9.01 8.93
C ALA A 133 -9.20 8.70 10.43
N GLU A 134 -10.38 8.41 10.99
CA GLU A 134 -10.51 7.93 12.36
C GLU A 134 -10.03 6.48 12.50
N HIS A 135 -10.20 5.67 11.44
CA HIS A 135 -9.82 4.26 11.42
C HIS A 135 -8.97 3.91 10.20
N TYR A 136 -8.08 2.93 10.38
CA TYR A 136 -7.18 2.43 9.34
C TYR A 136 -7.25 0.91 9.22
N LEU A 137 -7.33 0.45 7.96
CA LEU A 137 -7.08 -0.94 7.59
C LEU A 137 -5.80 -0.97 6.76
N LEU A 138 -4.80 -1.75 7.18
CA LEU A 138 -3.62 -2.05 6.38
C LEU A 138 -3.75 -3.47 5.83
N VAL A 139 -3.64 -3.64 4.52
CA VAL A 139 -3.62 -4.95 3.84
C VAL A 139 -2.22 -5.16 3.26
N LEU A 140 -1.58 -6.27 3.63
CA LEU A 140 -0.36 -6.75 3.00
C LEU A 140 -0.73 -7.85 2.01
N ARG A 141 -0.47 -7.62 0.72
CA ARG A 141 -0.88 -8.52 -0.37
C ARG A 141 0.33 -9.01 -1.14
N SER A 142 0.58 -10.33 -1.08
CA SER A 142 1.61 -11.04 -1.86
C SER A 142 1.59 -12.55 -1.56
N HIS A 143 2.73 -13.22 -1.75
CA HIS A 143 3.02 -14.52 -1.14
C HIS A 143 3.41 -14.42 0.34
N GLY A 144 3.23 -15.53 1.05
CA GLY A 144 3.68 -15.74 2.43
C GLY A 144 3.99 -17.20 2.70
N ASN A 145 4.69 -17.48 3.80
CA ASN A 145 4.98 -18.86 4.22
C ASN A 145 4.87 -19.09 5.73
N GLY A 146 4.24 -18.17 6.45
CA GLY A 146 4.14 -18.18 7.91
C GLY A 146 5.34 -17.58 8.65
N VAL A 147 6.49 -17.42 7.98
CA VAL A 147 7.72 -16.84 8.56
C VAL A 147 8.05 -15.49 7.94
N GLY A 148 7.90 -15.36 6.62
CA GLY A 148 8.08 -14.12 5.88
C GLY A 148 7.02 -13.96 4.80
N MET A 149 6.87 -12.74 4.31
CA MET A 149 5.85 -12.36 3.33
C MET A 149 6.36 -11.30 2.36
N CYS A 150 5.57 -10.99 1.34
CA CYS A 150 5.90 -9.94 0.36
C CYS A 150 7.30 -10.09 -0.25
N PRO A 151 7.61 -11.26 -0.85
CA PRO A 151 8.90 -11.43 -1.50
C PRO A 151 9.07 -10.46 -2.66
N ASP A 152 10.27 -9.93 -2.77
CA ASP A 152 10.69 -9.01 -3.82
C ASP A 152 12.02 -9.47 -4.42
N HIS A 153 12.08 -9.54 -5.75
CA HIS A 153 13.16 -10.13 -6.52
C HIS A 153 13.90 -9.14 -7.42
N GLU A 154 13.56 -7.84 -7.42
CA GLU A 154 14.05 -6.90 -8.44
C GLU A 154 15.41 -6.26 -8.11
N SER A 155 15.77 -6.17 -6.83
CA SER A 155 17.01 -5.54 -6.36
C SER A 155 18.27 -6.42 -6.44
N GLY A 156 18.19 -7.59 -7.08
CA GLY A 156 19.30 -8.55 -7.18
C GLY A 156 19.59 -9.31 -5.88
N THR A 157 18.81 -9.05 -4.83
CA THR A 157 18.73 -9.81 -3.58
C THR A 157 17.27 -10.18 -3.35
N GLU A 158 16.99 -11.46 -3.08
CA GLU A 158 15.65 -11.87 -2.63
C GLU A 158 15.45 -11.33 -1.22
N ASP A 159 14.52 -10.39 -1.08
CA ASP A 159 14.13 -9.82 0.20
C ASP A 159 12.67 -10.16 0.53
N ARG A 160 12.32 -10.13 1.82
CA ARG A 160 10.99 -10.46 2.34
C ARG A 160 10.75 -9.68 3.62
N LEU A 161 9.51 -9.23 3.81
CA LEU A 161 9.09 -8.70 5.09
C LEU A 161 9.02 -9.82 6.14
N PHE A 162 9.76 -9.66 7.23
CA PHE A 162 9.67 -10.53 8.40
C PHE A 162 8.86 -9.89 9.54
N PRO A 163 8.04 -10.63 10.29
CA PRO A 163 7.24 -10.08 11.37
C PRO A 163 8.02 -9.29 12.42
N GLY A 164 9.19 -9.81 12.82
CA GLY A 164 10.08 -9.13 13.78
C GLY A 164 10.68 -7.84 13.22
N GLU A 165 11.01 -7.81 11.93
CA GLU A 165 11.53 -6.61 11.26
C GLU A 165 10.45 -5.51 11.21
N ILE A 166 9.20 -5.87 10.92
CA ILE A 166 8.07 -4.94 10.98
C ILE A 166 7.96 -4.34 12.39
N SER A 167 8.07 -5.14 13.45
CA SER A 167 8.03 -4.66 14.84
C SER A 167 9.23 -3.80 15.25
N ASP A 168 10.41 -4.06 14.66
CA ASP A 168 11.64 -3.29 14.91
C ASP A 168 11.60 -1.92 14.21
N VAL A 169 10.95 -1.83 13.05
CA VAL A 169 10.92 -0.63 12.22
C VAL A 169 9.69 0.24 12.44
N LEU A 170 8.49 -0.36 12.40
CA LEU A 170 7.25 0.34 12.65
C LEU A 170 7.06 0.52 14.15
N THR A 171 6.36 1.56 14.52
CA THR A 171 6.11 1.97 15.90
C THR A 171 4.61 2.15 16.14
N ALA A 172 4.22 2.56 17.35
CA ALA A 172 2.83 2.87 17.66
C ALA A 172 2.24 3.98 16.76
N GLU A 173 3.06 4.84 16.14
CA GLU A 173 2.60 5.84 15.17
C GLU A 173 2.03 5.19 13.89
N GLU A 174 2.49 3.99 13.56
CA GLU A 174 2.06 3.23 12.38
C GLU A 174 0.95 2.21 12.69
N SER A 175 0.62 1.96 13.96
CA SER A 175 -0.45 1.03 14.34
C SER A 175 -1.78 1.33 13.65
N VAL A 176 -2.56 0.28 13.36
CA VAL A 176 -3.83 0.37 12.62
C VAL A 176 -4.93 -0.36 13.38
N ASP A 177 -6.19 -0.08 13.07
CA ASP A 177 -7.31 -0.77 13.70
C ASP A 177 -7.38 -2.23 13.22
N ILE A 178 -7.17 -2.45 11.92
CA ILE A 178 -7.20 -3.78 11.32
C ILE A 178 -5.95 -4.00 10.46
N LEU A 179 -5.30 -5.15 10.65
CA LEU A 179 -4.27 -5.67 9.77
C LEU A 179 -4.81 -6.87 8.99
N GLY A 180 -4.99 -6.71 7.68
CA GLY A 180 -5.29 -7.78 6.73
C GLY A 180 -4.00 -8.39 6.19
N LEU A 181 -3.83 -9.68 6.37
CA LEU A 181 -2.72 -10.45 5.80
C LEU A 181 -3.28 -11.30 4.65
N ASP A 182 -3.32 -10.70 3.46
CA ASP A 182 -3.65 -11.40 2.22
C ASP A 182 -2.39 -12.06 1.63
N VAL A 183 -1.85 -12.94 2.47
CA VAL A 183 -0.60 -13.66 2.30
C VAL A 183 -0.74 -15.03 2.96
N CYS A 184 -0.19 -16.05 2.32
CA CYS A 184 -0.34 -17.44 2.75
C CYS A 184 0.22 -17.71 4.15
N SER A 185 -0.51 -18.51 4.93
CA SER A 185 -0.06 -19.14 6.18
C SER A 185 0.37 -18.19 7.30
N MET A 186 -0.07 -16.92 7.28
CA MET A 186 0.38 -15.93 8.27
C MET A 186 -0.44 -15.89 9.56
N ALA A 187 -1.56 -16.62 9.68
CA ALA A 187 -2.37 -16.67 10.91
C ALA A 187 -1.79 -17.58 12.03
N GLY A 188 -0.46 -17.65 12.13
CA GLY A 188 0.23 -18.33 13.22
C GLY A 188 0.15 -17.53 14.51
N LEU A 189 0.06 -18.21 15.67
CA LEU A 189 -0.04 -17.56 16.98
C LEU A 189 1.14 -16.62 17.23
N GLU A 190 2.32 -16.97 16.75
CA GLU A 190 3.56 -16.19 16.83
C GLU A 190 3.38 -14.82 16.18
N ASN A 191 2.86 -14.79 14.95
CA ASN A 191 2.64 -13.56 14.19
C ASN A 191 1.52 -12.71 14.81
N LEU A 192 0.43 -13.36 15.25
CA LEU A 192 -0.68 -12.66 15.90
C LEU A 192 -0.27 -12.06 17.25
N TYR A 193 0.59 -12.77 18.00
CA TYR A 193 1.09 -12.30 19.28
C TYR A 193 2.06 -11.14 19.12
N GLU A 194 2.87 -11.15 18.06
CA GLU A 194 3.84 -10.11 17.75
C GLU A 194 3.18 -8.72 17.66
N TRP A 195 2.07 -8.62 16.92
CA TRP A 195 1.36 -7.34 16.68
C TRP A 195 0.13 -7.11 17.57
N ARG A 196 0.05 -7.79 18.71
CA ARG A 196 -1.04 -7.61 19.66
C ARG A 196 -1.06 -6.18 20.24
N PRO A 197 -2.24 -5.65 20.61
CA PRO A 197 -2.34 -4.36 21.30
C PRO A 197 -1.51 -4.32 22.60
N GLY A 198 -0.92 -3.16 22.88
CA GLY A 198 -0.15 -2.93 24.11
C GLY A 198 1.22 -3.62 24.15
N ASN A 199 1.76 -4.06 23.00
CA ASN A 199 3.12 -4.61 22.90
C ASN A 199 4.22 -3.53 23.01
N GLY A 200 3.88 -2.25 22.95
CA GLY A 200 4.82 -1.12 23.00
C GLY A 200 5.42 -0.71 21.65
N SER A 201 4.98 -1.32 20.54
CA SER A 201 5.41 -1.02 19.17
C SER A 201 4.20 -1.01 18.21
N PHE A 202 4.42 -1.21 16.92
CA PHE A 202 3.36 -1.44 15.93
C PHE A 202 2.42 -2.57 16.38
N SER A 203 1.13 -2.33 16.24
CA SER A 203 0.07 -3.24 16.65
C SER A 203 -1.20 -3.03 15.83
N ALA A 204 -2.07 -4.03 15.87
CA ALA A 204 -3.43 -3.92 15.37
C ALA A 204 -4.46 -4.47 16.37
N ASP A 205 -5.63 -3.85 16.47
CA ASP A 205 -6.71 -4.32 17.34
C ASP A 205 -7.32 -5.63 16.84
N LEU A 206 -7.35 -5.80 15.51
CA LEU A 206 -7.77 -7.03 14.84
C LEU A 206 -6.77 -7.41 13.74
N VAL A 207 -6.49 -8.70 13.62
CA VAL A 207 -5.75 -9.26 12.48
C VAL A 207 -6.65 -10.24 11.74
N ILE A 208 -6.78 -10.08 10.43
CA ILE A 208 -7.51 -10.99 9.54
C ILE A 208 -6.47 -11.70 8.68
N ALA A 209 -6.38 -13.02 8.80
CA ALA A 209 -5.35 -13.81 8.14
C ALA A 209 -5.81 -15.26 7.92
N SER A 210 -5.16 -15.96 6.99
CA SER A 210 -5.35 -17.39 6.76
C SER A 210 -4.25 -18.22 7.45
N ALA A 211 -4.65 -19.32 8.12
CA ALA A 211 -3.73 -20.32 8.67
C ALA A 211 -3.17 -21.27 7.59
N PRO A 212 -3.98 -21.76 6.63
CA PRO A 212 -3.46 -22.46 5.46
C PRO A 212 -2.98 -21.49 4.37
N LEU A 213 -2.48 -22.05 3.27
CA LEU A 213 -2.32 -21.32 2.01
C LEU A 213 -3.64 -20.60 1.68
N SER A 214 -3.57 -19.31 1.40
CA SER A 214 -4.69 -18.56 0.85
C SER A 214 -4.87 -19.03 -0.59
N GLY A 215 -6.00 -19.66 -0.89
CA GLY A 215 -6.36 -20.01 -2.26
C GLY A 215 -6.93 -18.77 -2.93
N ALA A 216 -6.06 -17.95 -3.51
CA ALA A 216 -6.38 -17.17 -4.69
C ALA A 216 -5.94 -18.00 -5.90
#